data_AF-A0A1M6DH64-F1
#
_entry.id   AF-A0A1M6DH64-F1
#
_cell.length_a   1.000
_cell.length_b   1.000
_cell.length_c   1.000
_cell.angle_alpha   90.00
_cell.angle_beta   90.00
_cell.angle_gamma   90.00
#
_symmetry.space_group_name_H-M   'P 1'
#
loop_
_entity.id
_entity.type
_entity.pdbx_description
1 polymer ?
#
loop_
_entity_poly.entity_id
_entity_poly.type
_entity_poly.pdbx_seq_one_letter_code
_entity_poly.pdbx_strand_id
1 'polypeptide(L)'
;MSNVGRIDISALNTPPEKHEFEMAKYFAELGKNITFLKPSSIPGNHTPDIRMEGVEWEMKCPFGNGKRTIEDNFRKAVQQSKYIIFDLRHTKLPEKQCISQLEKEFYSRPYLKKLYVIRKNGELLKYPPK
;
A
#
# COMPACT_ATOMS: atom_id res chain seq x y z
N MET A 1 9.60 7.05 -24.99
CA MET A 1 9.03 5.79 -24.46
C MET A 1 9.26 5.81 -22.95
N SER A 2 8.22 5.91 -22.14
CA SER A 2 8.37 5.70 -20.69
C SER A 2 8.75 4.24 -20.47
N ASN A 3 9.86 4.00 -19.79
CA ASN A 3 10.29 2.65 -19.47
C ASN A 3 9.33 2.09 -18.42
N VAL A 4 8.47 1.14 -18.81
CA VAL A 4 7.57 0.44 -17.88
C VAL A 4 8.42 -0.46 -16.99
N GLY A 5 8.21 -0.38 -15.69
CA GLY A 5 8.90 -1.19 -14.71
C GLY A 5 8.51 -2.67 -14.78
N ARG A 6 9.36 -3.54 -14.24
CA ARG A 6 9.10 -4.97 -14.13
C ARG A 6 8.32 -5.30 -12.85
N ILE A 7 7.43 -6.28 -12.94
CA ILE A 7 6.80 -6.92 -11.78
C ILE A 7 7.36 -8.34 -11.65
N ASP A 8 7.89 -8.68 -10.49
CA ASP A 8 8.41 -9.99 -10.15
C ASP A 8 7.57 -10.63 -9.05
N ILE A 9 6.98 -11.80 -9.37
CA ILE A 9 6.16 -12.60 -8.45
C ILE A 9 6.82 -13.95 -8.10
N SER A 10 8.07 -14.16 -8.50
CA SER A 10 8.75 -15.47 -8.39
C SER A 10 8.92 -15.98 -6.96
N ALA A 11 8.84 -15.10 -5.96
CA ALA A 11 8.90 -15.47 -4.55
C ALA A 11 7.57 -16.00 -3.97
N LEU A 12 6.46 -15.84 -4.71
CA LEU A 12 5.13 -16.25 -4.26
C LEU A 12 4.83 -17.70 -4.67
N ASN A 13 4.17 -18.44 -3.78
CA ASN A 13 3.66 -19.78 -4.06
C ASN A 13 2.28 -19.76 -4.75
N THR A 14 1.55 -18.66 -4.59
CA THR A 14 0.24 -18.42 -5.20
C THR A 14 0.25 -17.02 -5.84
N PRO A 15 -0.48 -16.79 -6.94
CA PRO A 15 -0.59 -15.46 -7.52
C PRO A 15 -1.09 -14.43 -6.49
N PRO A 16 -0.64 -13.16 -6.57
CA PRO A 16 -1.17 -12.10 -5.73
C PRO A 16 -2.65 -11.86 -6.02
N GLU A 17 -3.37 -11.31 -5.06
CA GLU A 17 -4.77 -10.97 -5.28
C GLU A 17 -4.91 -9.90 -6.37
N LYS A 18 -6.06 -9.88 -7.05
CA LYS A 18 -6.31 -8.97 -8.18
C LYS A 18 -5.99 -7.51 -7.83
N HIS A 19 -6.41 -7.06 -6.65
CA HIS A 19 -6.23 -5.68 -6.21
C HIS A 19 -4.76 -5.36 -5.85
N GLU A 20 -4.00 -6.33 -5.37
CA GLU A 20 -2.57 -6.20 -5.11
C GLU A 20 -1.79 -6.09 -6.43
N PHE A 21 -2.14 -6.93 -7.41
CA PHE A 21 -1.52 -6.89 -8.73
C PHE A 21 -1.87 -5.60 -9.49
N GLU A 22 -3.10 -5.10 -9.37
CA GLU A 22 -3.50 -3.79 -9.90
C GLU A 22 -2.71 -2.62 -9.30
N MET A 23 -2.34 -2.72 -8.02
CA MET A 23 -1.48 -1.75 -7.34
C MET A 23 -0.04 -1.85 -7.83
N ALA A 24 0.51 -3.06 -7.93
CA ALA A 24 1.85 -3.29 -8.47
C ALA A 24 1.97 -2.79 -9.91
N LYS A 25 0.97 -3.06 -10.74
CA LYS A 25 0.89 -2.57 -12.12
C LYS A 25 0.88 -1.05 -12.19
N TYR A 26 0.12 -0.39 -11.32
CA TYR A 26 0.11 1.07 -11.24
C TYR A 26 1.51 1.64 -11.03
N PHE A 27 2.29 1.12 -10.08
CA PHE A 27 3.66 1.59 -9.86
C PHE A 27 4.63 1.17 -10.98
N ALA A 28 4.44 0.00 -11.59
CA ALA A 28 5.21 -0.42 -12.76
C ALA A 28 5.00 0.51 -13.96
N GLU A 29 3.77 0.96 -14.21
CA GLU A 29 3.46 1.96 -15.25
C GLU A 29 4.12 3.32 -14.96
N LEU A 30 4.38 3.63 -13.69
CA LEU A 30 5.21 4.78 -13.26
C LEU A 30 6.73 4.50 -13.33
N GLY A 31 7.14 3.39 -13.97
CA GLY A 31 8.52 3.00 -14.18
C GLY A 31 9.21 2.35 -12.97
N LYS A 32 8.45 1.87 -11.98
CA LYS A 32 9.01 1.24 -10.78
C LYS A 32 9.14 -0.27 -10.94
N ASN A 33 10.28 -0.81 -10.56
CA ASN A 33 10.43 -2.26 -10.42
C ASN A 33 9.82 -2.71 -9.10
N ILE A 34 8.94 -3.70 -9.18
CA ILE A 34 8.18 -4.24 -8.05
C ILE A 34 8.53 -5.72 -7.89
N THR A 35 8.86 -6.13 -6.67
CA THR A 35 9.04 -7.53 -6.31
C THR A 35 8.08 -7.88 -5.19
N PHE A 36 7.17 -8.83 -5.41
CA PHE A 36 6.35 -9.38 -4.35
C PHE A 36 7.20 -10.21 -3.39
N LEU A 37 6.97 -10.04 -2.10
CA LEU A 37 7.71 -10.71 -1.04
C LEU A 37 6.96 -11.96 -0.58
N LYS A 38 7.71 -13.00 -0.21
CA LYS A 38 7.12 -14.24 0.29
C LYS A 38 6.46 -14.00 1.66
N PRO A 39 5.17 -14.36 1.83
CA PRO A 39 4.52 -14.31 3.13
C PRO A 39 5.26 -15.17 4.16
N SER A 40 5.40 -14.67 5.38
CA SER A 40 5.95 -15.44 6.49
C SER A 40 5.00 -16.57 6.89
N SER A 41 5.54 -17.78 7.09
CA SER A 41 4.81 -18.93 7.64
C SER A 41 4.91 -19.03 9.17
N ILE A 42 5.64 -18.11 9.82
CA ILE A 42 5.85 -18.12 11.26
C ILE A 42 4.72 -17.30 11.92
N PRO A 43 3.96 -17.89 12.86
CA PRO A 43 2.90 -17.17 13.57
C PRO A 43 3.41 -15.89 14.23
N GLY A 44 2.71 -14.77 14.00
CA GLY A 44 3.06 -13.46 14.56
C GLY A 44 4.21 -12.74 13.86
N ASN A 45 4.90 -13.38 12.90
CA ASN A 45 5.86 -12.71 12.04
C ASN A 45 5.18 -12.33 10.72
N HIS A 46 5.24 -11.04 10.40
CA HIS A 46 4.56 -10.43 9.27
C HIS A 46 5.60 -9.95 8.25
N THR A 47 5.39 -10.24 6.97
CA THR A 47 6.24 -9.76 5.87
C THR A 47 5.48 -8.69 5.10
N PRO A 48 6.08 -7.53 4.79
CA PRO A 48 5.49 -6.57 3.87
C PRO A 48 5.15 -7.21 2.52
N ASP A 49 4.18 -6.64 1.80
CA ASP A 49 3.69 -7.24 0.55
C ASP A 49 4.71 -7.16 -0.60
N ILE A 50 5.39 -6.03 -0.75
CA ILE A 50 6.29 -5.78 -1.90
C ILE A 50 7.59 -5.09 -1.51
N ARG A 51 8.59 -5.20 -2.38
CA ARG A 51 9.77 -4.33 -2.43
C ARG A 51 9.70 -3.45 -3.68
N MET A 52 9.86 -2.15 -3.49
CA MET A 52 9.87 -1.13 -4.53
C MET A 52 10.96 -0.10 -4.20
N GLU A 53 11.83 0.20 -5.18
CA GLU A 53 12.97 1.13 -5.01
C GLU A 53 13.90 0.76 -3.84
N GLY A 54 14.13 -0.54 -3.62
CA GLY A 54 14.98 -1.03 -2.53
C GLY A 54 14.35 -0.95 -1.14
N VAL A 55 13.08 -0.55 -1.03
CA VAL A 55 12.35 -0.41 0.23
C VAL A 55 11.16 -1.35 0.26
N GLU A 56 10.82 -1.89 1.44
CA GLU A 56 9.69 -2.79 1.63
C GLU A 56 8.43 -2.01 2.00
N TRP A 57 7.35 -2.24 1.25
CA TRP A 57 6.08 -1.53 1.37
C TRP A 57 4.95 -2.48 1.74
N GLU A 58 4.08 -2.00 2.59
CA GLU A 58 2.82 -2.63 2.92
C GLU A 58 1.68 -1.99 2.11
N MET A 59 0.85 -2.82 1.48
CA MET A 59 -0.29 -2.41 0.65
C MET A 59 -1.62 -2.65 1.37
N LYS A 60 -2.56 -1.72 1.16
CA LYS A 60 -3.94 -1.83 1.65
C LYS A 60 -4.93 -1.33 0.63
N CYS A 61 -5.95 -2.14 0.35
CA CYS A 61 -7.14 -1.76 -0.43
C CYS A 61 -8.39 -1.90 0.45
N PRO A 62 -8.88 -0.82 1.11
CA PRO A 62 -9.99 -0.90 2.05
C PRO A 62 -11.34 -1.08 1.33
N PHE A 63 -11.90 -2.30 1.41
CA PHE A 63 -13.24 -2.63 0.88
C PHE A 63 -14.39 -2.40 1.87
N GLY A 64 -14.11 -2.32 3.16
CA GLY A 64 -15.11 -2.07 4.21
C GLY A 64 -15.77 -0.69 4.11
N ASN A 65 -16.95 -0.54 4.71
CA ASN A 65 -17.74 0.70 4.73
C ASN A 65 -17.97 1.26 6.15
N GLY A 66 -17.30 0.70 7.15
CA GLY A 66 -17.43 1.12 8.54
C GLY A 66 -16.64 2.38 8.85
N LYS A 67 -17.07 3.15 9.86
CA LYS A 67 -16.41 4.39 10.28
C LYS A 67 -14.95 4.21 10.69
N ARG A 68 -14.56 3.00 11.13
CA ARG A 68 -13.20 2.64 11.56
C ARG A 68 -12.39 1.90 10.50
N THR A 69 -12.94 1.64 9.32
CA THR A 69 -12.28 0.80 8.31
C THR A 69 -10.87 1.32 7.96
N ILE A 70 -10.70 2.63 7.83
CA ILE A 70 -9.38 3.22 7.52
C ILE A 70 -8.43 3.09 8.70
N GLU A 71 -8.86 3.44 9.92
CA GLU A 71 -8.07 3.30 11.15
C GLU A 71 -7.60 1.84 11.34
N ASP A 72 -8.51 0.88 11.24
CA ASP A 72 -8.21 -0.54 11.43
C ASP A 72 -7.21 -1.06 10.38
N ASN A 73 -7.38 -0.66 9.11
CA ASN A 73 -6.41 -1.02 8.06
C ASN A 73 -5.05 -0.36 8.31
N PHE A 74 -5.02 0.90 8.73
CA PHE A 74 -3.78 1.62 9.00
C PHE A 74 -3.02 1.01 10.17
N ARG A 75 -3.72 0.68 11.26
CA ARG A 75 -3.15 0.01 12.44
C ARG A 75 -2.53 -1.34 12.11
N LYS A 76 -3.12 -2.09 11.17
CA LYS A 76 -2.53 -3.34 10.66
C LYS A 76 -1.31 -3.05 9.79
N ALA A 77 -1.40 -2.06 8.92
CA ALA A 77 -0.31 -1.76 7.99
C ALA A 77 0.99 -1.34 8.69
N VAL A 78 0.89 -0.51 9.74
CA VAL A 78 2.06 -0.02 10.48
C VAL A 78 2.80 -1.13 11.25
N GLN A 79 2.17 -2.28 11.46
CA GLN A 79 2.83 -3.45 12.07
C GLN A 79 3.76 -4.16 11.08
N GLN A 80 3.52 -4.00 9.78
CA GLN A 80 4.27 -4.69 8.73
C GLN A 80 5.35 -3.77 8.13
N SER A 81 5.06 -2.50 7.85
CA SER A 81 6.07 -1.57 7.30
C SER A 81 5.91 -0.11 7.77
N LYS A 82 7.03 0.62 7.72
CA LYS A 82 7.09 2.08 7.86
C LYS A 82 6.77 2.82 6.55
N TYR A 83 6.64 2.08 5.45
CA TYR A 83 6.31 2.57 4.11
C TYR A 83 5.00 1.92 3.67
N ILE A 84 3.97 2.73 3.50
CA ILE A 84 2.60 2.23 3.38
C ILE A 84 1.95 2.79 2.11
N ILE A 85 1.20 1.96 1.42
CA ILE A 85 0.41 2.31 0.24
C ILE A 85 -1.06 2.02 0.53
N PHE A 86 -1.92 3.02 0.35
CA PHE A 86 -3.37 2.85 0.34
C PHE A 86 -3.94 3.07 -1.05
N ASP A 87 -4.73 2.12 -1.54
CA ASP A 87 -5.46 2.24 -2.80
C ASP A 87 -6.95 2.46 -2.55
N LEU A 88 -7.42 3.66 -2.84
CA LEU A 88 -8.81 4.06 -2.62
C LEU A 88 -9.70 3.82 -3.85
N ARG A 89 -9.18 3.33 -4.98
CA ARG A 89 -9.94 3.15 -6.23
C ARG A 89 -11.21 2.34 -6.04
N HIS A 90 -11.17 1.33 -5.18
CA HIS A 90 -12.28 0.41 -4.95
C HIS A 90 -13.06 0.66 -3.64
N THR A 91 -12.70 1.68 -2.87
CA THR A 91 -13.36 1.92 -1.57
C THR A 91 -14.75 2.51 -1.73
N LYS A 92 -15.71 2.04 -0.93
CA LYS A 92 -17.08 2.60 -0.86
C LYS A 92 -17.16 3.86 0.00
N LEU A 93 -16.13 4.15 0.80
CA LEU A 93 -16.09 5.31 1.67
C LEU A 93 -15.89 6.63 0.88
N PRO A 94 -16.35 7.78 1.41
CA PRO A 94 -16.05 9.08 0.82
C PRO A 94 -14.55 9.35 0.78
N GLU A 95 -13.99 9.65 -0.40
CA GLU A 95 -12.54 9.82 -0.57
C GLU A 95 -11.95 10.87 0.37
N LYS A 96 -12.59 12.04 0.48
CA LYS A 96 -12.14 13.12 1.37
C LYS A 96 -12.01 12.66 2.83
N GLN A 97 -12.95 11.82 3.29
CA GLN A 97 -12.90 11.25 4.63
C GLN A 97 -11.73 10.27 4.76
N CYS A 98 -11.51 9.39 3.78
CA CYS A 98 -10.39 8.47 3.78
C CYS A 98 -9.05 9.21 3.84
N ILE A 99 -8.84 10.21 2.97
CA ILE A 99 -7.60 10.98 2.91
C ILE A 99 -7.34 11.69 4.23
N SER A 100 -8.35 12.39 4.78
CA SER A 100 -8.21 13.10 6.06
C SER A 100 -7.86 12.16 7.22
N GLN A 101 -8.44 10.95 7.26
CA GLN A 101 -8.08 9.94 8.26
C GLN A 101 -6.66 9.40 8.03
N LEU A 102 -6.30 9.01 6.81
CA LEU A 102 -4.97 8.49 6.48
C LEU A 102 -3.86 9.51 6.81
N GLU A 103 -4.07 10.77 6.47
CA GLU A 103 -3.14 11.86 6.76
C GLU A 103 -2.96 12.06 8.28
N LYS A 104 -4.06 12.09 9.04
CA LYS A 104 -4.03 12.19 10.50
C LYS A 104 -3.30 11.00 11.13
N GLU A 105 -3.60 9.78 10.68
CA GLU A 105 -2.98 8.55 11.17
C GLU A 105 -1.46 8.56 10.87
N PHE A 106 -1.05 8.99 9.68
CA PHE A 106 0.35 9.06 9.32
C PHE A 106 1.12 10.09 10.16
N TYR A 107 0.62 11.32 10.26
CA TYR A 107 1.31 12.40 10.96
C TYR A 107 1.26 12.32 12.49
N SER A 108 0.43 11.44 13.06
CA SER A 108 0.46 11.11 14.49
C SER A 108 1.55 10.10 14.85
N ARG A 109 2.24 9.50 13.86
CA ARG A 109 3.25 8.46 14.05
C ARG A 109 4.60 8.86 13.45
N PRO A 110 5.48 9.54 14.20
CA PRO A 110 6.73 10.12 13.68
C PRO A 110 7.75 9.08 13.18
N TYR A 111 7.57 7.80 13.51
CA TYR A 111 8.45 6.72 13.03
C TYR A 111 8.15 6.27 11.60
N LEU A 112 6.99 6.64 11.03
CA LEU A 112 6.63 6.29 9.66
C LEU A 112 7.45 7.12 8.67
N LYS A 113 7.75 6.52 7.52
CA LYS A 113 8.69 7.09 6.56
C LYS A 113 8.02 7.60 5.30
N LYS A 114 7.02 6.90 4.75
CA LYS A 114 6.22 7.40 3.62
C LYS A 114 4.83 6.80 3.67
N LEU A 115 3.85 7.62 3.30
CA LEU A 115 2.52 7.16 2.94
C LEU A 115 2.24 7.56 1.49
N TYR A 116 1.87 6.59 0.68
CA TYR A 116 1.33 6.78 -0.66
C TYR A 116 -0.17 6.49 -0.65
N VAL A 117 -0.95 7.35 -1.28
CA VAL A 117 -2.39 7.16 -1.43
C VAL A 117 -2.77 7.29 -2.89
N ILE A 118 -3.25 6.21 -3.50
CA ILE A 118 -3.86 6.23 -4.82
C ILE A 118 -5.31 6.64 -4.65
N ARG A 119 -5.66 7.80 -5.19
CA ARG A 119 -7.02 8.35 -5.17
C ARG A 119 -7.95 7.54 -6.07
N LYS A 120 -9.26 7.76 -5.93
CA LYS A 120 -10.30 7.14 -6.77
C LYS A 120 -10.14 7.45 -8.25
N ASN A 121 -9.61 8.62 -8.57
CA ASN A 121 -9.30 9.04 -9.93
C ASN A 121 -7.94 8.51 -10.45
N GLY A 122 -7.19 7.73 -9.67
CA GLY A 122 -5.87 7.20 -10.05
C GLY A 122 -4.69 8.16 -9.81
N GLU A 123 -4.91 9.34 -9.24
CA GLU A 123 -3.82 10.25 -8.86
C GLU A 123 -3.09 9.74 -7.61
N LEU A 124 -1.75 9.84 -7.60
CA LEU A 124 -0.92 9.47 -6.46
C LEU A 124 -0.63 10.66 -5.55
N LEU A 125 -1.16 10.64 -4.34
CA LEU A 125 -0.73 11.53 -3.26
C LEU A 125 0.47 10.92 -2.52
N LYS A 126 1.43 11.77 -2.17
CA LYS A 126 2.66 11.38 -1.46
C LYS A 126 2.81 12.21 -0.20
N TYR A 127 2.90 11.55 0.95
CA TYR A 127 3.10 12.18 2.25
C TYR A 127 4.50 11.84 2.78
N PRO A 128 5.40 12.85 2.90
CA PRO A 128 6.69 12.70 3.56
C PRO A 128 6.53 12.81 5.09
N PRO A 129 7.50 12.33 5.89
CA PRO A 129 7.45 12.53 7.34
C PRO A 129 7.49 14.03 7.66
N LYS A 130 6.95 14.40 8.83
CA LYS A 130 7.08 15.78 9.37
C LYS A 130 8.52 16.15 9.64
#